data_AF-A0A2V2UF27-F1
#
_entry.id   AF-A0A2V2UF27-F1
#
_cell.length_a   1.000
_cell.length_b   1.000
_cell.length_c   1.000
_cell.angle_alpha   90.00
_cell.angle_beta   90.00
_cell.angle_gamma   90.00
#
_symmetry.space_group_name_H-M   'P 1'
#
loop_
_entity.id
_entity.type
_entity.pdbx_description
1 polymer ?
#
loop_
_entity_poly.entity_id
_entity_poly.type
_entity_poly.pdbx_seq_one_letter_code
_entity_poly.pdbx_strand_id
1 'polypeptide(L)' 'MGSSWVHLRLWLTCGHVGCCDSSINKHGTKHFHSTNHPIVKSFEPGEDWERCYVDKTYVA' A
#
# COMPACT_ATOMS: atom_id res chain seq x y z
N MET A 1 9.75 -6.03 -18.80
CA MET A 1 10.33 -4.71 -18.45
C MET A 1 9.84 -4.36 -17.06
N GLY A 2 10.75 -4.39 -16.07
CA GLY A 2 10.43 -4.13 -14.67
C GLY A 2 10.34 -2.63 -14.43
N SER A 3 9.13 -2.14 -14.19
CA SER A 3 8.92 -0.76 -13.77
C SER A 3 9.52 -0.57 -12.38
N SER A 4 10.26 0.51 -12.18
CA SER A 4 10.84 0.90 -10.90
C SER A 4 9.72 1.12 -9.88
N TRP A 5 9.45 0.11 -9.06
CA TRP A 5 8.57 0.26 -7.91
C TRP A 5 9.34 1.11 -6.91
N VAL A 6 8.82 2.31 -6.64
CA VAL A 6 9.48 3.23 -5.71
C VAL A 6 9.31 2.68 -4.30
N HIS A 7 8.05 2.50 -3.86
CA HIS A 7 7.70 2.06 -2.52
C HIS A 7 6.70 0.89 -2.59
N LEU A 8 6.98 -0.21 -1.86
CA LEU A 8 6.10 -1.37 -1.70
C LEU A 8 5.20 -1.18 -0.46
N ARG A 9 3.93 -1.54 -0.58
CA ARG A 9 2.96 -1.49 0.53
C ARG A 9 2.30 -2.83 0.73
N LEU A 10 2.22 -3.27 1.98
CA LEU A 10 1.55 -4.50 2.39
C LEU A 10 0.17 -4.16 2.96
N TRP A 11 -0.90 -4.77 2.45
CA TRP A 11 -2.23 -4.66 3.01
C TRP A 11 -2.39 -5.61 4.18
N LEU A 12 -2.56 -5.10 5.40
CA LEU A 12 -2.64 -5.94 6.60
C LEU A 12 -3.94 -6.74 6.69
N THR A 13 -5.00 -6.30 6.03
CA THR A 13 -6.29 -7.00 6.04
C THR A 13 -6.25 -8.33 5.29
N CYS A 14 -5.38 -8.47 4.28
CA CYS A 14 -5.33 -9.68 3.45
C CYS A 14 -3.92 -10.22 3.15
N GLY A 15 -2.86 -9.51 3.58
CA GLY A 15 -1.47 -9.85 3.27
C GLY A 15 -1.05 -9.56 1.83
N HIS A 16 -1.82 -8.81 1.05
CA HIS A 16 -1.47 -8.49 -0.34
C HIS A 16 -0.36 -7.43 -0.39
N VAL A 17 0.70 -7.66 -1.17
CA VAL A 17 1.74 -6.64 -1.41
C VAL A 17 1.46 -5.95 -2.74
N GLY A 18 1.26 -4.65 -2.69
CA GLY A 18 0.99 -3.81 -3.85
C GLY A 18 1.91 -2.61 -3.91
N CYS A 19 2.12 -2.09 -5.11
CA CYS A 19 3.00 -0.95 -5.31
C CYS A 19 2.24 0.36 -5.06
N CYS A 20 2.95 1.36 -4.55
CA CYS A 20 2.37 2.65 -4.19
C CYS A 20 1.61 3.29 -5.36
N ASP A 21 0.63 4.16 -5.05
CA ASP A 21 -0.19 4.89 -6.04
C ASP A 21 0.65 5.70 -7.05
N SER A 22 1.88 6.06 -6.67
CA SER A 22 2.87 6.71 -7.53
C SER A 22 3.41 5.81 -8.66
N SER A 23 3.15 4.49 -8.63
CA SER A 23 3.49 3.58 -9.72
C SER A 23 2.48 3.75 -10.86
N ILE A 24 2.95 3.66 -12.11
CA ILE A 24 2.14 3.90 -13.32
C ILE A 24 0.81 3.12 -13.35
N ASN A 25 0.76 1.97 -12.66
CA ASN A 25 -0.39 1.06 -12.62
C ASN A 25 -1.37 1.31 -11.46
N LYS A 26 -1.09 2.24 -10.53
CA LYS A 26 -1.95 2.60 -9.38
C LYS A 26 -2.50 1.37 -8.63
N HIS A 27 -1.64 0.39 -8.36
CA HIS A 27 -2.05 -0.90 -7.78
C HIS A 27 -2.71 -0.75 -6.41
N GLY A 28 -2.24 0.19 -5.57
CA GLY A 28 -2.88 0.50 -4.29
C GLY A 28 -4.35 0.91 -4.43
N THR A 29 -4.65 1.86 -5.32
CA THR A 29 -6.03 2.37 -5.52
C THR A 29 -6.96 1.32 -6.13
N LYS A 30 -6.47 0.52 -7.10
CA LYS A 30 -7.25 -0.59 -7.67
C LYS A 30 -7.58 -1.66 -6.64
N HIS A 31 -6.61 -2.03 -5.81
CA HIS A 31 -6.81 -3.02 -4.75
C HIS A 31 -7.82 -2.50 -3.72
N PHE A 32 -7.69 -1.22 -3.32
CA PHE A 32 -8.64 -0.56 -2.43
C PHE A 32 -10.07 -0.61 -3.00
N HIS A 33 -10.27 -0.26 -4.27
CA HIS A 33 -11.59 -0.33 -4.90
C HIS A 33 -12.15 -1.75 -4.99
N SER A 34 -11.30 -2.77 -5.13
CA SER A 34 -11.74 -4.17 -5.27
C SER A 34 -12.00 -4.86 -3.93
N THR A 35 -11.27 -4.51 -2.89
CA THR A 35 -11.25 -5.24 -1.60
C THR A 35 -11.68 -4.40 -0.42
N ASN A 36 -11.63 -3.07 -0.57
CA ASN A 36 -11.98 -2.10 0.45
C ASN A 36 -11.17 -2.22 1.75
N HIS A 37 -9.96 -2.78 1.67
CA HIS A 37 -9.05 -2.85 2.79
C HIS A 37 -8.63 -1.44 3.23
N PRO A 38 -8.76 -1.06 4.49
CA PRO A 38 -8.44 0.29 4.91
C PRO A 38 -6.98 0.45 5.36
N ILE A 39 -6.29 -0.62 5.78
CA ILE A 39 -4.96 -0.51 6.40
C ILE A 39 -3.86 -1.01 5.45
N VAL A 40 -2.86 -0.15 5.22
CA VAL A 40 -1.62 -0.46 4.52
C VAL A 40 -0.42 -0.25 5.43
N LYS A 41 0.59 -1.10 5.28
CA LYS A 41 1.89 -1.03 5.96
C LYS A 41 2.99 -0.76 4.94
N SER A 42 3.99 0.03 5.30
CA SER A 42 5.20 0.19 4.48
C SER A 42 5.97 -1.14 4.47
N PHE A 43 6.33 -1.62 3.29
CA PHE A 43 7.15 -2.83 3.12
C PHE A 43 8.58 -2.49 2.69
N GLU A 44 9.00 -1.26 2.99
CA GLU A 44 10.34 -0.80 2.68
C GLU A 44 11.33 -1.09 3.81
N PRO A 45 12.58 -1.43 3.45
CA PRO A 45 13.63 -1.67 4.44
C PRO A 45 13.94 -0.37 5.19
N GLY A 46 13.50 -0.29 6.45
CA GLY A 46 13.74 0.85 7.34
C GLY A 46 12.50 1.67 7.70
N GLU A 47 11.35 1.39 7.08
CA GLU A 47 10.08 2.00 7.43
C GLU A 47 9.13 0.96 8.02
N ASP A 48 8.79 1.11 9.31
CA ASP A 48 7.75 0.32 9.97
C ASP A 48 6.62 1.24 10.38
N TRP A 49 5.87 1.74 9.39
CA TRP A 49 4.66 2.52 9.65
C TRP A 49 3.46 1.88 8.97
N GLU A 50 2.32 2.05 9.63
CA GLU A 50 1.02 1.62 9.15
C GLU A 50 0.18 2.88 8.91
N ARG A 51 -0.63 2.88 7.86
CA ARG A 51 -1.50 4.00 7.53
C ARG A 51 -2.87 3.50 7.12
N CYS A 52 -3.88 4.13 7.67
CA CYS A 52 -5.24 3.96 7.21
C CYS A 52 -5.45 4.79 5.94
N TYR A 53 -5.81 4.14 4.84
CA TYR A 53 -6.13 4.77 3.56
C TYR A 53 -7.44 5.57 3.63
N VAL A 54 -8.41 5.09 4.43
CA VAL A 54 -9.71 5.76 4.65
C VAL A 54 -9.53 7.02 5.49
N ASP A 55 -8.90 6.88 6.64
CA ASP A 55 -8.73 7.97 7.61
C ASP A 55 -7.56 8.89 7.25
N LYS A 56 -6.72 8.47 6.30
CA LYS A 56 -5.45 9.12 5.91
C LYS A 56 -4.50 9.37 7.08
N THR A 57 -4.68 8.65 8.19
CA THR A 57 -3.88 8.76 9.41
C THR A 57 -2.90 7.60 9.55
N TYR A 58 -1.78 7.83 10.21
CA TYR A 58 -0.86 6.76 10.60
C TYR A 58 -1.44 6.00 11.78
N VAL A 59 -1.42 4.67 11.68
CA VAL A 59 -1.81 3.77 12.76
C VAL A 59 -0.51 3.48 13.53
N ALA A 60 -0.51 3.84 14.81
CA ALA A 60 0.62 3.68 15.72
C ALA A 60 0.67 2.27 16.31
#